data_AF-A0A075B1P8-F1
#
_entry.id   AF-A0A075B1P8-F1
#
_cell.length_a   1.000
_cell.length_b   1.000
_cell.length_c   1.000
_cell.angle_alpha   90.00
_cell.angle_beta   90.00
_cell.angle_gamma   90.00
#
_symmetry.space_group_name_H-M   'P 1'
#
loop_
_entity.id
_entity.type
_entity.pdbx_description
1 polymer ?
#
loop_
_entity_poly.entity_id
_entity_poly.type
_entity_poly.pdbx_seq_one_letter_code
_entity_poly.pdbx_strand_id
1 'polypeptide(L)'
;MKLDLANFKLSQLKPHLKQQIIPYEQAKFKALVDGGLELKVTREWLKGICETANATATTRNPEQINLPENKPKMNEVFVDAMLSLLSSSVAVIGEKCPETLRLDESRIVKMQNELQAIAIVASLLMLMKTTFVELRRNMTELKKMRDILLLLLQDPSTTISHLQVQLLDSVKTVKGSVTSEEEKLLNTMVDKTLSFKDTVYIMVQRRIIGVIRSYVLTGKFKPEILPRQGLDLVANELAQLADKFILLVEHNRQVHAPWYDEIINEFIQ
;
A
#
# COMPACT_ATOMS: atom_id res chain seq x y z
N MET A 1 -25.39 -20.13 21.54
CA MET A 1 -26.74 -19.54 21.47
C MET A 1 -26.80 -18.02 21.71
N LYS A 2 -26.26 -17.43 22.80
CA LYS A 2 -26.31 -15.95 22.97
C LYS A 2 -25.45 -15.19 21.94
N LEU A 3 -24.30 -15.76 21.58
CA LEU A 3 -23.39 -15.19 20.58
C LEU A 3 -23.99 -15.27 19.16
N ASP A 4 -24.70 -16.35 18.84
CA ASP A 4 -25.40 -16.53 17.57
C ASP A 4 -26.58 -15.57 17.43
N LEU A 5 -27.33 -15.34 18.52
CA LEU A 5 -28.41 -14.36 18.56
C LEU A 5 -27.87 -12.93 18.42
N ALA A 6 -26.72 -12.61 19.01
CA ALA A 6 -26.07 -11.31 18.86
C ALA A 6 -25.59 -11.11 17.41
N ASN A 7 -24.95 -12.11 16.80
CA ASN A 7 -24.52 -12.07 15.40
C ASN A 7 -25.71 -11.94 14.44
N PHE A 8 -26.83 -12.61 14.72
CA PHE A 8 -28.06 -12.50 13.96
C PHE A 8 -28.70 -11.10 14.08
N LYS A 9 -28.76 -10.53 15.28
CA LYS A 9 -29.24 -9.15 15.47
C LYS A 9 -28.32 -8.15 14.79
N LEU A 10 -27.00 -8.34 14.88
CA LEU A 10 -26.03 -7.53 14.16
C LEU A 10 -26.19 -7.63 12.64
N SER A 11 -26.44 -8.83 12.09
CA SER A 11 -26.64 -8.99 10.65
C SER A 11 -27.94 -8.33 10.17
N GLN A 12 -29.00 -8.34 10.98
CA GLN A 12 -30.25 -7.62 10.70
C GLN A 12 -30.09 -6.09 10.77
N LEU A 13 -29.28 -5.58 11.70
CA LEU A 13 -29.05 -4.13 11.86
C LEU A 13 -28.05 -3.55 10.85
N LYS A 14 -27.12 -4.38 10.36
CA LYS A 14 -26.07 -3.98 9.40
C LYS A 14 -26.56 -3.23 8.16
N PRO A 15 -27.63 -3.64 7.43
CA PRO A 15 -28.11 -2.91 6.27
C PRO A 15 -28.64 -1.51 6.62
N HIS A 16 -29.34 -1.38 7.74
CA HIS A 16 -29.86 -0.09 8.21
C HIS A 16 -28.73 0.85 8.66
N LEU A 17 -27.73 0.31 9.37
CA LEU A 17 -26.54 1.06 9.75
C LEU A 17 -25.79 1.55 8.50
N LYS A 18 -25.58 0.69 7.51
CA LYS A 18 -24.90 1.07 6.25
C LYS A 18 -25.57 2.25 5.54
N GLN A 19 -26.90 2.36 5.60
CA GLN A 19 -27.63 3.47 4.97
C GLN A 19 -27.44 4.81 5.72
N GLN A 20 -27.18 4.77 7.03
CA GLN A 20 -27.11 5.97 7.86
C GLN A 20 -25.70 6.36 8.31
N ILE A 21 -24.71 5.47 8.17
CA ILE A 21 -23.32 5.71 8.60
C ILE A 21 -22.73 6.94 7.90
N ILE A 22 -22.87 7.06 6.58
CA ILE A 22 -22.22 8.15 5.82
C ILE A 22 -22.81 9.52 6.21
N PRO A 23 -24.15 9.75 6.18
CA PRO A 23 -24.70 11.03 6.63
C PRO A 23 -24.38 11.35 8.09
N TYR A 24 -24.34 10.34 8.96
CA TYR A 24 -24.00 10.52 10.37
C TYR A 24 -22.54 10.97 10.54
N GLU A 25 -21.59 10.30 9.89
CA GLU A 25 -20.18 10.66 9.94
C GLU A 25 -19.92 12.04 9.33
N GLN A 26 -20.57 12.36 8.21
CA GLN A 26 -20.54 13.69 7.62
C GLN A 26 -21.02 14.78 8.58
N ALA A 27 -22.18 14.58 9.20
CA ALA A 27 -22.74 15.55 10.15
C ALA A 27 -21.83 15.73 11.38
N LYS A 28 -21.28 14.63 11.90
CA LYS A 28 -20.36 14.67 13.04
C LYS A 28 -19.05 15.37 12.68
N PHE A 29 -18.47 15.07 11.52
CA PHE A 29 -17.24 15.72 11.06
C PHE A 29 -17.47 17.21 10.79
N LYS A 30 -18.60 17.57 10.17
CA LYS A 30 -18.99 18.97 9.99
C LYS A 30 -19.09 19.71 11.33
N ALA A 31 -19.72 19.11 12.34
CA ALA A 31 -19.80 19.72 13.67
C ALA A 31 -18.42 19.93 14.32
N LEU A 32 -17.44 19.06 14.04
CA LEU A 32 -16.05 19.26 14.50
C LEU A 32 -15.40 20.45 13.78
N VAL A 33 -15.57 20.55 12.46
CA VAL A 33 -15.03 21.66 11.65
C VAL A 33 -15.67 23.00 12.08
N ASP A 34 -16.98 23.04 12.22
CA ASP A 34 -17.73 24.21 12.71
C ASP A 34 -17.35 24.56 14.17
N GLY A 35 -16.96 23.55 14.95
CA GLY A 35 -16.46 23.69 16.32
C GLY A 35 -15.00 24.12 16.45
N GLY A 36 -14.32 24.42 15.34
CA GLY A 36 -12.94 24.95 15.33
C GLY A 36 -11.86 23.94 14.95
N LEU A 37 -12.21 22.76 14.43
CA LEU A 37 -11.22 21.84 13.85
C LEU A 37 -10.71 22.42 12.52
N GLU A 38 -9.46 22.87 12.53
CA GLU A 38 -8.76 23.32 11.33
C GLU A 38 -8.13 22.14 10.58
N LEU A 39 -8.35 22.06 9.26
CA LEU A 39 -7.85 20.97 8.39
C LEU A 39 -6.42 21.24 7.88
N LYS A 40 -5.51 21.60 8.78
CA LYS A 40 -4.14 22.04 8.41
C LYS A 40 -3.34 20.92 7.75
N VAL A 41 -3.27 19.75 8.40
CA VAL A 41 -2.48 18.61 7.91
C VAL A 41 -3.08 18.07 6.62
N THR A 42 -4.41 17.95 6.56
CA THR A 42 -5.14 17.53 5.35
C THR A 42 -4.85 18.47 4.17
N ARG A 43 -4.85 19.78 4.41
CA ARG A 43 -4.59 20.80 3.39
C ARG A 43 -3.14 20.78 2.91
N GLU A 44 -2.16 20.73 3.81
CA GLU A 44 -0.73 20.64 3.45
C GLU A 44 -0.42 19.37 2.66
N TRP A 45 -0.98 18.24 3.10
CA TRP A 45 -0.84 16.96 2.43
C TRP A 45 -1.40 17.01 0.99
N LEU A 46 -2.65 17.45 0.81
CA LEU A 46 -3.26 17.52 -0.52
C LEU A 46 -2.59 18.54 -1.42
N LYS A 47 -2.14 19.67 -0.88
CA LYS A 47 -1.39 20.69 -1.62
C LYS A 47 -0.12 20.08 -2.26
N GLY A 48 0.69 19.36 -1.49
CA GLY A 48 1.91 18.73 -2.02
C GLY A 48 1.63 17.70 -3.13
N ILE A 49 0.50 16.99 -3.04
CA ILE A 49 0.07 16.05 -4.07
C ILE A 49 -0.40 16.79 -5.34
N CYS A 50 -1.16 17.88 -5.19
CA CYS A 50 -1.58 18.73 -6.31
C CYS A 50 -0.37 19.34 -7.03
N GLU A 51 0.61 19.86 -6.29
CA GLU A 51 1.85 20.39 -6.87
C GLU A 51 2.61 19.33 -7.68
N THR A 52 2.70 18.10 -7.16
CA THR A 52 3.32 16.97 -7.86
C THR A 52 2.54 16.59 -9.13
N ALA A 53 1.20 16.61 -9.06
CA ALA A 53 0.33 16.32 -10.19
C ALA A 53 0.45 17.41 -11.28
N ASN A 54 0.45 18.69 -10.90
CA ASN A 54 0.62 19.83 -11.81
C ASN A 54 2.00 19.80 -12.49
N ALA A 55 3.08 19.49 -11.76
CA ALA A 55 4.42 19.33 -12.31
C ALA A 55 4.50 18.18 -13.33
N THR A 56 3.83 17.06 -13.03
CA THR A 56 3.73 15.91 -13.92
C THR A 56 2.95 16.26 -15.19
N ALA A 57 1.84 16.99 -15.06
CA ALA A 57 1.03 17.49 -16.18
C ALA A 57 1.84 18.42 -17.09
N THR A 58 2.60 19.34 -16.50
CA THR A 58 3.48 20.27 -17.23
C THR A 58 4.55 19.52 -18.02
N THR A 59 5.15 18.49 -17.40
CA THR A 59 6.17 17.66 -18.05
C THR A 59 5.61 16.85 -19.23
N ARG A 60 4.34 16.40 -19.13
CA ARG A 60 3.67 15.65 -20.21
C ARG A 60 3.23 16.52 -21.38
N ASN A 61 3.08 17.82 -21.17
CA ASN A 61 2.59 18.78 -22.16
C ASN A 61 3.56 19.97 -22.32
N PRO A 62 4.77 19.73 -22.87
CA PRO A 62 5.75 20.80 -23.09
C PRO A 62 5.25 21.86 -24.09
N GLU A 63 4.31 21.48 -24.97
CA GLU A 63 3.71 22.34 -25.99
C GLU A 63 2.58 23.24 -25.43
N GLN A 64 2.26 23.14 -24.14
CA GLN A 64 1.23 23.93 -23.43
C GLN A 64 -0.15 23.92 -24.14
N ILE A 65 -0.50 22.81 -24.78
CA ILE A 65 -1.79 22.68 -25.44
C ILE A 65 -2.86 22.45 -24.37
N ASN A 66 -3.81 23.39 -24.24
CA ASN A 66 -4.90 23.35 -23.26
C ASN A 66 -5.98 22.32 -23.63
N LEU A 67 -5.63 21.03 -23.61
CA LEU A 67 -6.58 19.94 -23.72
C LEU A 67 -7.03 19.47 -22.32
N PRO A 68 -8.31 19.12 -22.13
CA PRO A 68 -8.81 18.60 -20.85
C PRO A 68 -8.12 17.30 -20.42
N GLU A 69 -7.55 16.53 -21.36
CA GLU A 69 -6.76 15.32 -21.06
C GLU A 69 -5.40 15.64 -20.43
N ASN A 70 -4.87 16.84 -20.66
CA ASN A 70 -3.57 17.28 -20.13
C ASN A 70 -3.68 17.83 -18.72
N LYS A 71 -4.91 18.01 -18.20
CA LYS A 71 -5.14 18.49 -16.84
C LYS A 71 -5.22 17.34 -15.85
N PRO A 72 -4.62 17.49 -14.65
CA PRO A 72 -4.77 16.50 -13.59
C PRO A 72 -6.25 16.38 -13.22
N LYS A 73 -6.74 15.14 -13.13
CA LYS A 73 -8.13 14.86 -12.75
C LYS A 73 -8.24 14.81 -11.23
N MET A 74 -9.26 15.46 -10.68
CA MET A 74 -9.50 15.51 -9.23
C MET A 74 -9.55 14.11 -8.58
N ASN A 75 -10.16 13.13 -9.26
CA ASN A 75 -10.19 11.75 -8.76
C ASN A 75 -8.80 11.08 -8.75
N GLU A 76 -7.97 11.34 -9.77
CA GLU A 76 -6.61 10.80 -9.79
C GLU A 76 -5.74 11.42 -8.70
N VAL A 77 -5.85 12.75 -8.49
CA VAL A 77 -5.17 13.46 -7.40
C VAL A 77 -5.56 12.91 -6.04
N PHE A 78 -6.85 12.66 -5.81
CA PHE A 78 -7.33 12.05 -4.57
C PHE A 78 -6.77 10.63 -4.35
N VAL A 79 -6.79 9.79 -5.38
CA VAL A 79 -6.23 8.43 -5.29
C VAL A 79 -4.72 8.47 -5.04
N ASP A 80 -4.00 9.35 -5.72
CA ASP A 80 -2.56 9.55 -5.55
C ASP A 80 -2.24 10.07 -4.14
N ALA A 81 -3.09 10.93 -3.58
CA ALA A 81 -2.99 11.37 -2.20
C ALA A 81 -3.11 10.17 -1.26
N MET A 82 -4.19 9.37 -1.35
CA MET A 82 -4.38 8.20 -0.48
C MET A 82 -3.22 7.20 -0.59
N LEU A 83 -2.68 7.00 -1.80
CA LEU A 83 -1.51 6.13 -2.01
C LEU A 83 -0.22 6.69 -1.41
N SER A 84 -0.07 8.01 -1.36
CA SER A 84 1.10 8.63 -0.70
C SER A 84 1.17 8.27 0.79
N LEU A 85 0.02 8.17 1.47
CA LEU A 85 -0.05 7.72 2.86
C LEU A 85 0.33 6.25 2.98
N LEU A 86 -0.20 5.40 2.09
CA LEU A 86 0.11 3.96 2.10
C LEU A 86 1.60 3.67 1.81
N SER A 87 2.21 4.44 0.90
CA SER A 87 3.60 4.27 0.46
C SER A 87 4.65 4.95 1.35
N SER A 88 4.21 5.80 2.27
CA SER A 88 5.10 6.53 3.18
C SER A 88 5.95 5.56 4.03
N SER A 89 7.24 5.85 4.16
CA SER A 89 8.14 5.16 5.09
C SER A 89 7.91 5.58 6.55
N VAL A 90 7.20 6.70 6.77
CA VAL A 90 6.86 7.22 8.08
C VAL A 90 5.43 6.80 8.42
N ALA A 91 5.26 6.22 9.61
CA ALA A 91 3.95 5.85 10.12
C ALA A 91 3.02 7.06 10.22
N VAL A 92 1.82 6.94 9.66
CA VAL A 92 0.79 7.98 9.65
C VAL A 92 0.06 7.92 10.99
N ILE A 93 0.63 8.55 12.02
CA ILE A 93 0.16 8.53 13.42
C ILE A 93 0.12 9.94 13.99
N GLY A 94 -0.92 10.25 14.78
CA GLY A 94 -1.02 11.50 15.53
C GLY A 94 -0.99 12.73 14.62
N GLU A 95 -0.01 13.63 14.83
CA GLU A 95 0.12 14.89 14.09
C GLU A 95 0.45 14.71 12.59
N LYS A 96 0.97 13.54 12.20
CA LYS A 96 1.24 13.21 10.79
C LYS A 96 0.03 12.64 10.06
N CYS A 97 -1.03 12.31 10.79
CA CYS A 97 -2.26 11.78 10.23
C CYS A 97 -3.19 12.93 9.82
N PRO A 98 -3.64 12.98 8.55
CA PRO A 98 -4.66 13.95 8.13
C PRO A 98 -5.89 13.88 9.04
N GLU A 99 -6.46 15.03 9.37
CA GLU A 99 -7.61 15.13 10.28
C GLU A 99 -8.80 14.29 9.82
N THR A 100 -8.96 14.17 8.49
CA THR A 100 -9.97 13.35 7.81
C THR A 100 -9.75 11.83 7.93
N LEU A 101 -8.60 11.38 8.43
CA LEU A 101 -8.23 9.96 8.54
C LEU A 101 -7.89 9.53 9.97
N ARG A 102 -8.06 10.42 10.96
CA ARG A 102 -7.74 10.14 12.37
C ARG A 102 -8.43 8.89 12.94
N LEU A 103 -9.65 8.59 12.49
CA LEU A 103 -10.38 7.39 12.95
C LEU A 103 -9.85 6.09 12.33
N ASP A 104 -9.19 6.19 11.18
CA ASP A 104 -8.64 5.05 10.44
C ASP A 104 -7.12 4.89 10.59
N GLU A 105 -6.50 5.70 11.45
CA GLU A 105 -5.04 5.74 11.69
C GLU A 105 -4.44 4.34 11.86
N SER A 106 -4.97 3.57 12.82
CA SER A 106 -4.50 2.19 13.10
C SER A 106 -4.64 1.25 11.89
N ARG A 107 -5.68 1.44 11.08
CA ARG A 107 -5.91 0.64 9.87
C ARG A 107 -4.90 1.00 8.79
N ILE A 108 -4.61 2.29 8.61
CA ILE A 108 -3.61 2.79 7.66
C ILE A 108 -2.23 2.26 8.04
N VAL A 109 -1.81 2.40 9.30
CA VAL A 109 -0.52 1.90 9.77
C VAL A 109 -0.38 0.39 9.54
N LYS A 110 -1.44 -0.38 9.80
CA LYS A 110 -1.44 -1.82 9.50
C LYS A 110 -1.24 -2.08 8.00
N MET A 111 -1.93 -1.34 7.14
CA MET A 111 -1.77 -1.46 5.68
C MET A 111 -0.39 -1.00 5.20
N GLN A 112 0.22 0.02 5.82
CA GLN A 112 1.60 0.43 5.55
C GLN A 112 2.58 -0.71 5.86
N ASN A 113 2.44 -1.36 7.02
CA ASN A 113 3.27 -2.51 7.41
C ASN A 113 3.06 -3.69 6.46
N GLU A 114 1.82 -4.00 6.08
CA GLU A 114 1.51 -5.04 5.09
C GLU A 114 2.15 -4.73 3.73
N LEU A 115 2.07 -3.48 3.25
CA LEU A 115 2.72 -3.05 2.00
C LEU A 115 4.24 -3.23 2.06
N GLN A 116 4.88 -2.77 3.15
CA GLN A 116 6.32 -2.88 3.35
C GLN A 116 6.77 -4.35 3.38
N ALA A 117 6.04 -5.21 4.08
CA ALA A 117 6.32 -6.64 4.12
C ALA A 117 6.22 -7.27 2.71
N ILE A 118 5.16 -6.98 1.97
CA ILE A 118 4.99 -7.46 0.58
C ILE A 118 6.15 -6.97 -0.30
N ALA A 119 6.55 -5.70 -0.18
CA ALA A 119 7.64 -5.13 -0.96
C ALA A 119 9.00 -5.76 -0.63
N ILE A 120 9.29 -6.00 0.66
CA ILE A 120 10.51 -6.70 1.10
C ILE A 120 10.52 -8.12 0.54
N VAL A 121 9.44 -8.88 0.72
CA VAL A 121 9.35 -10.28 0.27
C VAL A 121 9.48 -10.38 -1.25
N ALA A 122 8.77 -9.53 -2.00
CA ALA A 122 8.87 -9.50 -3.46
C ALA A 122 10.29 -9.15 -3.93
N SER A 123 10.96 -8.21 -3.26
CA SER A 123 12.34 -7.81 -3.58
C SER A 123 13.33 -8.94 -3.30
N LEU A 124 13.24 -9.58 -2.13
CA LEU A 124 14.07 -10.73 -1.77
C LEU A 124 13.85 -11.88 -2.73
N LEU A 125 12.60 -12.28 -2.99
CA LEU A 125 12.30 -13.35 -3.95
C LEU A 125 12.83 -13.05 -5.35
N MET A 126 12.73 -11.80 -5.81
CA MET A 126 13.27 -11.37 -7.09
C MET A 126 14.81 -11.48 -7.12
N LEU A 127 15.50 -11.03 -6.07
CA LEU A 127 16.95 -11.18 -5.93
C LEU A 127 17.35 -12.66 -5.90
N MET A 128 16.68 -13.48 -5.10
CA MET A 128 16.94 -14.92 -5.00
C MET A 128 16.78 -15.65 -6.33
N LYS A 129 15.69 -15.37 -7.08
CA LYS A 129 15.48 -15.91 -8.43
C LYS A 129 16.55 -15.46 -9.44
N THR A 130 17.15 -14.30 -9.21
CA THR A 130 18.18 -13.73 -10.09
C THR A 130 19.54 -14.35 -9.79
N THR A 131 19.89 -14.49 -8.51
CA THR A 131 21.17 -15.03 -8.05
C THR A 131 21.26 -16.55 -8.20
N PHE A 132 20.19 -17.28 -7.89
CA PHE A 132 20.18 -18.75 -7.88
C PHE A 132 19.25 -19.30 -8.96
N VAL A 133 19.83 -19.92 -9.99
CA VAL A 133 19.08 -20.45 -11.14
C VAL A 133 18.22 -21.65 -10.75
N GLU A 134 18.66 -22.42 -9.76
CA GLU A 134 17.98 -23.60 -9.26
C GLU A 134 16.67 -23.23 -8.56
N LEU A 135 16.67 -22.15 -7.77
CA LEU A 135 15.47 -21.57 -7.15
C LEU A 135 14.46 -21.10 -8.19
N ARG A 136 14.92 -20.54 -9.31
CA ARG A 136 14.04 -20.11 -10.40
C ARG A 136 13.20 -21.26 -10.98
N ARG A 137 13.71 -22.50 -10.93
CA ARG A 137 13.02 -23.69 -11.46
C ARG A 137 12.11 -24.35 -10.42
N ASN A 138 12.30 -24.07 -9.13
CA ASN A 138 11.55 -24.69 -8.05
C ASN A 138 10.48 -23.74 -7.46
N MET A 139 9.33 -23.68 -8.13
CA MET A 139 8.20 -22.83 -7.70
C MET A 139 7.62 -23.23 -6.34
N THR A 140 7.71 -24.51 -5.97
CA THR A 140 7.21 -24.98 -4.68
C THR A 140 8.02 -24.39 -3.53
N GLU A 141 9.34 -24.39 -3.66
CA GLU A 141 10.22 -23.83 -2.64
C GLU A 141 10.11 -22.30 -2.55
N LEU A 142 9.96 -21.62 -3.69
CA LEU A 142 9.71 -20.19 -3.72
C LEU A 142 8.41 -19.79 -2.99
N LYS A 143 7.33 -20.58 -3.14
CA LYS A 143 6.07 -20.34 -2.44
C LYS A 143 6.21 -20.53 -0.93
N LYS A 144 6.88 -21.61 -0.51
CA LYS A 144 7.18 -21.87 0.91
C LYS A 144 8.02 -20.74 1.51
N MET A 145 9.10 -20.35 0.84
CA MET A 145 9.95 -19.24 1.24
C MET A 145 9.12 -17.96 1.39
N ARG A 146 8.26 -17.64 0.42
CA ARG A 146 7.33 -16.50 0.47
C ARG A 146 6.45 -16.56 1.71
N ASP A 147 5.80 -17.70 1.98
CA ASP A 147 4.89 -17.87 3.12
C ASP A 147 5.61 -17.70 4.46
N ILE A 148 6.80 -18.28 4.60
CA ILE A 148 7.61 -18.17 5.83
C ILE A 148 8.12 -16.73 6.02
N LEU A 149 8.62 -16.08 4.97
CA LEU A 149 9.09 -14.70 5.07
C LEU A 149 7.97 -13.72 5.44
N LEU A 150 6.76 -13.89 4.89
CA LEU A 150 5.61 -13.10 5.28
C LEU A 150 5.22 -13.31 6.74
N LEU A 151 5.26 -14.56 7.22
CA LEU A 151 4.95 -14.88 8.61
C LEU A 151 6.00 -14.24 9.54
N LEU A 152 7.28 -14.38 9.22
CA LEU A 152 8.36 -13.77 9.99
C LEU A 152 8.20 -12.24 10.06
N LEU A 153 7.89 -11.58 8.95
CA LEU A 153 7.70 -10.11 8.95
C LEU A 153 6.44 -9.63 9.68
N GLN A 154 5.50 -10.52 10.01
CA GLN A 154 4.35 -10.20 10.86
C GLN A 154 4.68 -10.33 12.36
N ASP A 155 5.74 -11.05 12.72
CA ASP A 155 6.13 -11.26 14.11
C ASP A 155 7.07 -10.14 14.60
N PRO A 156 6.71 -9.40 15.67
CA PRO A 156 7.54 -8.32 16.22
C PRO A 156 8.88 -8.81 16.80
N SER A 157 9.05 -10.11 17.04
CA SER A 157 10.30 -10.71 17.54
C SER A 157 11.31 -11.06 16.42
N THR A 158 10.93 -10.87 15.15
CA THR A 158 11.77 -11.23 14.02
C THR A 158 12.96 -10.29 13.85
N THR A 159 14.14 -10.82 14.17
CA THR A 159 15.43 -10.23 13.79
C THR A 159 15.81 -10.53 12.34
N ILE A 160 16.65 -9.67 11.76
CA ILE A 160 17.26 -9.81 10.42
C ILE A 160 17.91 -11.19 10.22
N SER A 161 18.54 -11.73 11.27
CA SER A 161 19.17 -13.06 11.26
C SER A 161 18.19 -14.18 10.91
N HIS A 162 16.92 -14.11 11.34
CA HIS A 162 15.92 -15.12 11.01
C HIS A 162 15.61 -15.15 9.51
N LEU A 163 15.56 -13.97 8.87
CA LEU A 163 15.36 -13.84 7.43
C LEU A 163 16.57 -14.40 6.66
N GLN A 164 17.79 -14.09 7.11
CA GLN A 164 19.03 -14.62 6.53
C GLN A 164 19.07 -16.15 6.62
N VAL A 165 18.79 -16.72 7.80
CA VAL A 165 18.76 -18.18 8.02
C VAL A 165 17.72 -18.85 7.13
N GLN A 166 16.51 -18.30 7.05
CA GLN A 166 15.45 -18.87 6.20
C GLN A 166 15.83 -18.89 4.71
N LEU A 167 16.44 -17.82 4.23
CA LEU A 167 16.90 -17.74 2.84
C LEU A 167 18.04 -18.73 2.57
N LEU A 168 18.99 -18.88 3.50
CA LEU A 168 20.07 -19.87 3.39
C LEU A 168 19.52 -21.30 3.34
N ASP A 169 18.56 -21.63 4.20
CA ASP A 169 17.96 -22.97 4.27
C ASP A 169 17.22 -23.32 2.98
N SER A 170 16.49 -22.35 2.43
CA SER A 170 15.80 -22.51 1.16
C SER A 170 16.78 -22.73 -0.01
N VAL A 171 17.93 -22.03 -0.03
CA VAL A 171 18.97 -22.27 -1.05
C VAL A 171 19.61 -23.64 -0.86
N LYS A 172 19.96 -24.03 0.37
CA LYS A 172 20.53 -25.35 0.69
C LYS A 172 19.60 -26.49 0.26
N THR A 173 18.29 -26.33 0.46
CA THR A 173 17.29 -27.31 0.05
C THR A 173 17.30 -27.57 -1.46
N VAL A 174 17.57 -26.53 -2.28
CA VAL A 174 17.52 -26.66 -3.73
C VAL A 174 18.90 -26.97 -4.34
N LYS A 175 19.97 -26.38 -3.83
CA LYS A 175 21.34 -26.50 -4.37
C LYS A 175 22.16 -27.59 -3.67
N GLY A 176 21.75 -28.04 -2.48
CA GLY A 176 22.47 -29.01 -1.64
C GLY A 176 23.61 -28.39 -0.81
N SER A 177 24.31 -27.38 -1.33
CA SER A 177 25.36 -26.66 -0.61
C SER A 177 25.39 -25.16 -0.95
N VAL A 178 25.87 -24.36 0.00
CA VAL A 178 26.04 -22.90 -0.14
C VAL A 178 27.48 -22.56 0.21
N THR A 179 28.17 -21.80 -0.65
CA THR A 179 29.55 -21.39 -0.37
C THR A 179 29.60 -20.21 0.61
N SER A 180 30.73 -20.00 1.28
CA SER A 180 30.90 -18.88 2.21
C SER A 180 30.74 -17.51 1.52
N GLU A 181 31.04 -17.41 0.22
CA GLU A 181 30.84 -16.20 -0.57
C GLU A 181 29.35 -15.94 -0.85
N GLU A 182 28.59 -16.99 -1.18
CA GLU A 182 27.14 -16.91 -1.41
C GLU A 182 26.39 -16.53 -0.13
N GLU A 183 26.83 -17.04 1.01
CA GLU A 183 26.27 -16.69 2.32
C GLU A 183 26.51 -15.22 2.68
N LYS A 184 27.73 -14.71 2.48
CA LYS A 184 28.03 -13.28 2.68
C LYS A 184 27.25 -12.38 1.73
N LEU A 185 27.11 -12.80 0.47
CA LEU A 185 26.33 -12.09 -0.54
C LEU A 185 24.86 -11.98 -0.10
N LEU A 186 24.28 -13.09 0.36
CA LEU A 186 22.89 -13.13 0.80
C LEU A 186 22.64 -12.24 2.01
N ASN A 187 23.52 -12.29 3.01
CA ASN A 187 23.40 -11.44 4.19
C ASN A 187 23.41 -9.96 3.80
N THR A 188 24.32 -9.59 2.89
CA THR A 188 24.42 -8.23 2.34
C THR A 188 23.16 -7.85 1.55
N MET A 189 22.54 -8.77 0.81
CA MET A 189 21.29 -8.52 0.07
C MET A 189 20.12 -8.25 1.01
N VAL A 190 20.00 -9.04 2.09
CA VAL A 190 18.97 -8.84 3.11
C VAL A 190 19.13 -7.50 3.79
N ASP A 191 20.34 -7.17 4.22
CA ASP A 191 20.64 -5.89 4.90
C ASP A 191 20.32 -4.69 4.00
N LYS A 192 20.68 -4.76 2.72
CA LYS A 192 20.38 -3.70 1.74
C LYS A 192 18.88 -3.54 1.51
N THR A 193 18.15 -4.64 1.35
CA THR A 193 16.70 -4.61 1.11
C THR A 193 15.97 -4.01 2.30
N LEU A 194 16.37 -4.36 3.53
CA LEU A 194 15.80 -3.83 4.76
C LEU A 194 16.21 -2.38 5.06
N SER A 195 17.25 -1.86 4.40
CA SER A 195 17.64 -0.45 4.50
C SER A 195 16.65 0.49 3.79
N PHE A 196 15.67 -0.03 3.06
CA PHE A 196 14.68 0.73 2.25
C PHE A 196 15.29 1.66 1.18
N LYS A 197 16.62 1.62 1.02
CA LYS A 197 17.39 2.42 0.06
C LYS A 197 17.86 1.62 -1.16
N ASP A 198 17.60 0.32 -1.16
CA ASP A 198 17.93 -0.54 -2.29
C ASP A 198 17.13 -0.13 -3.53
N THR A 199 17.80 -0.07 -4.68
CA THR A 199 17.18 0.25 -5.96
C THR A 199 16.15 -0.81 -6.35
N VAL A 200 16.39 -2.08 -5.99
CA VAL A 200 15.43 -3.16 -6.23
C VAL A 200 14.18 -2.96 -5.38
N TYR A 201 14.34 -2.64 -4.10
CA TYR A 201 13.23 -2.36 -3.20
C TYR A 201 12.37 -1.19 -3.71
N ILE A 202 13.00 -0.06 -4.03
CA ILE A 202 12.29 1.14 -4.53
C ILE A 202 11.55 0.81 -5.84
N MET A 203 12.17 0.06 -6.74
CA MET A 203 11.55 -0.35 -8.00
C MET A 203 10.34 -1.26 -7.77
N VAL A 204 10.47 -2.26 -6.90
CA VAL A 204 9.39 -3.20 -6.56
C VAL A 204 8.23 -2.47 -5.87
N GLN A 205 8.54 -1.60 -4.91
CA GLN A 205 7.54 -0.77 -4.24
C GLN A 205 6.77 0.11 -5.24
N ARG A 206 7.47 0.76 -6.18
CA ARG A 206 6.81 1.54 -7.25
C ARG A 206 5.88 0.70 -8.13
N ARG A 207 6.28 -0.53 -8.47
CA ARG A 207 5.42 -1.46 -9.23
C ARG A 207 4.17 -1.83 -8.45
N ILE A 208 4.33 -2.19 -7.18
CA ILE A 208 3.23 -2.52 -6.27
C ILE A 208 2.24 -1.35 -6.17
N ILE A 209 2.72 -0.13 -5.91
CA ILE A 209 1.88 1.07 -5.85
C ILE A 209 1.17 1.32 -7.18
N GLY A 210 1.86 1.13 -8.32
CA GLY A 210 1.24 1.23 -9.64
C GLY A 210 0.09 0.24 -9.87
N VAL A 211 0.22 -1.01 -9.38
CA VAL A 211 -0.85 -2.01 -9.43
C VAL A 211 -2.03 -1.58 -8.57
N ILE A 212 -1.79 -1.17 -7.33
CA ILE A 212 -2.85 -0.71 -6.42
C ILE A 212 -3.56 0.51 -7.02
N ARG A 213 -2.80 1.50 -7.53
CA ARG A 213 -3.34 2.67 -8.23
C ARG A 213 -4.27 2.28 -9.37
N SER A 214 -3.81 1.40 -10.26
CA SER A 214 -4.61 0.94 -11.39
C SER A 214 -5.88 0.22 -10.93
N TYR A 215 -5.81 -0.55 -9.85
CA TYR A 215 -6.98 -1.25 -9.32
C TYR A 215 -7.99 -0.27 -8.72
N VAL A 216 -7.55 0.68 -7.90
CA VAL A 216 -8.43 1.72 -7.31
C VAL A 216 -9.13 2.53 -8.40
N LEU A 217 -8.44 2.91 -9.47
CA LEU A 217 -9.03 3.72 -10.55
C LEU A 217 -9.95 2.92 -11.49
N THR A 218 -9.67 1.65 -11.73
CA THR A 218 -10.42 0.83 -12.72
C THR A 218 -11.46 -0.10 -12.10
N GLY A 219 -11.40 -0.31 -10.78
CA GLY A 219 -12.20 -1.30 -10.05
C GLY A 219 -11.91 -2.75 -10.44
N LYS A 220 -10.85 -3.03 -11.23
CA LYS A 220 -10.50 -4.38 -11.69
C LYS A 220 -9.05 -4.72 -11.37
N PHE A 221 -8.86 -5.79 -10.60
CA PHE A 221 -7.53 -6.38 -10.40
C PHE A 221 -7.14 -7.20 -11.64
N LYS A 222 -5.98 -6.93 -12.22
CA LYS A 222 -5.47 -7.58 -13.43
C LYS A 222 -4.27 -8.46 -13.10
N PRO A 223 -4.48 -9.71 -12.65
CA PRO A 223 -3.38 -10.59 -12.24
C PRO A 223 -2.47 -10.96 -13.41
N GLU A 224 -2.93 -10.83 -14.66
CA GLU A 224 -2.19 -11.22 -15.86
C GLU A 224 -0.92 -10.38 -16.08
N ILE A 225 -0.87 -9.17 -15.51
CA ILE A 225 0.24 -8.23 -15.67
C ILE A 225 1.34 -8.50 -14.63
N LEU A 226 1.00 -9.13 -13.49
CA LEU A 226 1.91 -9.33 -12.35
C LEU A 226 3.15 -10.18 -12.68
N PRO A 227 3.08 -11.26 -13.48
CA PRO A 227 4.27 -12.02 -13.86
C PRO A 227 5.30 -11.18 -14.61
N ARG A 228 4.86 -10.26 -15.49
CA ARG A 228 5.76 -9.35 -16.22
C ARG A 228 6.46 -8.36 -15.30
N GLN A 229 5.86 -8.07 -14.15
CA GLN A 229 6.40 -7.18 -13.14
C GLN A 229 7.21 -7.91 -12.06
N GLY A 230 7.26 -9.25 -12.08
CA GLY A 230 7.92 -10.07 -11.06
C GLY A 230 7.16 -10.14 -9.74
N LEU A 231 5.86 -9.88 -9.75
CA LEU A 231 4.99 -9.84 -8.56
C LEU A 231 4.04 -11.06 -8.48
N ASP A 232 4.30 -12.10 -9.27
CA ASP A 232 3.49 -13.33 -9.36
C ASP A 232 3.37 -14.06 -8.02
N LEU A 233 4.46 -14.13 -7.26
CA LEU A 233 4.50 -14.86 -5.99
C LEU A 233 3.76 -14.16 -4.84
N VAL A 234 3.52 -12.86 -4.95
CA VAL A 234 2.85 -12.03 -3.92
C VAL A 234 1.48 -11.52 -4.39
N ALA A 235 0.95 -12.10 -5.47
CA ALA A 235 -0.27 -11.63 -6.12
C ALA A 235 -1.48 -11.67 -5.17
N ASN A 236 -1.58 -12.71 -4.34
CA ASN A 236 -2.71 -12.91 -3.43
C ASN A 236 -2.69 -11.88 -2.30
N GLU A 237 -1.52 -11.67 -1.69
CA GLU A 237 -1.33 -10.68 -0.63
C GLU A 237 -1.58 -9.28 -1.14
N LEU A 238 -1.12 -8.98 -2.36
CA LEU A 238 -1.35 -7.71 -3.01
C LEU A 238 -2.83 -7.47 -3.30
N ALA A 239 -3.55 -8.48 -3.78
CA ALA A 239 -5.00 -8.39 -3.99
C ALA A 239 -5.74 -8.10 -2.68
N GLN A 240 -5.42 -8.83 -1.61
CA GLN A 240 -6.04 -8.62 -0.29
C GLN A 240 -5.74 -7.23 0.29
N LEU A 241 -4.50 -6.75 0.17
CA LEU A 241 -4.13 -5.40 0.60
C LEU A 241 -4.91 -4.35 -0.22
N ALA A 242 -4.97 -4.53 -1.53
CA ALA A 242 -5.66 -3.60 -2.40
C ALA A 242 -7.18 -3.57 -2.14
N ASP A 243 -7.81 -4.71 -1.86
CA ASP A 243 -9.23 -4.76 -1.48
C ASP A 243 -9.51 -4.00 -0.18
N LYS A 244 -8.67 -4.19 0.86
CA LYS A 244 -8.77 -3.42 2.12
C LYS A 244 -8.61 -1.93 1.86
N PHE A 245 -7.64 -1.57 1.02
CA PHE A 245 -7.35 -0.17 0.70
C PHE A 245 -8.48 0.49 -0.08
N ILE A 246 -9.07 -0.19 -1.08
CA ILE A 246 -10.22 0.31 -1.83
C ILE A 246 -11.40 0.60 -0.90
N LEU A 247 -11.69 -0.31 0.03
CA LEU A 247 -12.77 -0.11 1.00
C LEU A 247 -12.53 1.12 1.87
N LEU A 248 -11.29 1.36 2.31
CA LEU A 248 -10.93 2.57 3.04
C LEU A 248 -11.13 3.82 2.18
N VAL A 249 -10.56 3.83 0.98
CA VAL A 249 -10.56 4.99 0.07
C VAL A 249 -11.99 5.37 -0.33
N GLU A 250 -12.82 4.39 -0.67
CA GLU A 250 -14.20 4.62 -1.09
C GLU A 250 -15.06 5.15 0.06
N HIS A 251 -14.98 4.52 1.24
CA HIS A 251 -15.71 4.97 2.43
C HIS A 251 -15.28 6.39 2.82
N ASN A 252 -13.98 6.62 2.90
CA ASN A 252 -13.43 7.91 3.26
C ASN A 252 -13.80 9.01 2.25
N ARG A 253 -13.81 8.70 0.94
CA ARG A 253 -14.27 9.65 -0.08
C ARG A 253 -15.75 9.97 0.08
N GLN A 254 -16.60 8.97 0.32
CA GLN A 254 -18.03 9.19 0.53
C GLN A 254 -18.32 10.11 1.73
N VAL A 255 -17.54 9.99 2.79
CA VAL A 255 -17.69 10.84 3.97
C VAL A 255 -17.10 12.22 3.75
N HIS A 256 -15.87 12.33 3.25
CA HIS A 256 -15.11 13.58 3.30
C HIS A 256 -15.00 14.33 1.96
N ALA A 257 -15.66 13.88 0.89
CA ALA A 257 -15.63 14.51 -0.43
C ALA A 257 -15.80 16.04 -0.42
N PRO A 258 -16.76 16.65 0.32
CA PRO A 258 -16.94 18.10 0.28
C PRO A 258 -15.67 18.89 0.65
N TRP A 259 -14.94 18.45 1.67
CA TRP A 259 -13.70 19.10 2.12
C TRP A 259 -12.53 18.81 1.19
N TYR A 260 -12.44 17.59 0.65
CA TYR A 260 -11.38 17.24 -0.30
C TYR A 260 -11.52 17.98 -1.62
N ASP A 261 -12.73 18.02 -2.16
CA ASP A 261 -13.01 18.66 -3.44
C ASP A 261 -12.75 20.17 -3.35
N GLU A 262 -13.10 20.82 -2.23
CA GLU A 262 -12.76 22.23 -1.98
C GLU A 262 -11.24 22.46 -1.97
N ILE A 263 -10.49 21.66 -1.20
CA ILE A 263 -9.03 21.81 -1.08
C ILE A 263 -8.33 21.51 -2.42
N ILE A 264 -8.74 20.44 -3.12
CA ILE A 264 -8.11 20.06 -4.39
C ILE A 264 -8.39 21.11 -5.45
N ASN A 265 -9.62 21.64 -5.54
CA ASN A 265 -9.95 22.70 -6.50
C ASN A 265 -9.16 24.00 -6.28
N GLU A 266 -8.68 24.24 -5.06
CA GLU A 266 -7.83 25.40 -4.76
C GLU A 266 -6.42 25.27 -5.34
N PHE A 267 -5.87 24.05 -5.41
CA PHE A 267 -4.47 23.80 -5.77
C PHE A 267 -4.26 23.14 -7.14
N ILE A 268 -5.30 22.54 -7.72
CA ILE A 268 -5.23 21.89 -9.03
C ILE A 268 -5.25 22.94 -10.16
N GLN A 269 -4.33 22.85 -11.13
CA GLN A 269 -4.16 23.84 -12.20
C GLN A 269 -4.42 23.24 -13.59
#